data_AF-A0A1Y4B9L6-F1
#
_entry.id   AF-A0A1Y4B9L6-F1
#
_cell.length_a   1.000
_cell.length_b   1.000
_cell.length_c   1.000
_cell.angle_alpha   90.00
_cell.angle_beta   90.00
_cell.angle_gamma   90.00
#
_symmetry.space_group_name_H-M   'P 1'
#
loop_
_entity.id
_entity.type
_entity.pdbx_description
1 polymer ?
#
loop_
_entity_poly.entity_id
_entity_poly.type
_entity_poly.pdbx_seq_one_letter_code
_entity_poly.pdbx_strand_id
1 'polypeptide(L)'
;MKESRNKKIVVRTFEEYDNLLEQFQGIKIREYWPEEDDVALFEQEPEKWVTFLIYMSEVAKPNNRKAEYSLSMINRFLREHLCLVDSEKEKKKLIKNMQ
;
A
#
# COMPACT_ATOMS: atom_id res chain seq x y z
N MET A 1 8.15 15.30 -21.39
CA MET A 1 6.71 14.95 -21.27
C MET A 1 6.61 13.79 -20.29
N LYS A 2 6.15 14.02 -19.05
CA LYS A 2 5.93 12.91 -18.11
C LYS A 2 4.52 12.41 -18.40
N GLU A 3 4.43 11.21 -18.99
CA GLU A 3 3.17 10.49 -19.17
C GLU A 3 2.44 10.48 -17.83
N SER A 4 1.24 11.05 -17.82
CA SER A 4 0.27 10.86 -16.75
C SER A 4 -0.16 9.39 -16.81
N ARG A 5 0.68 8.48 -16.29
CA ARG A 5 0.26 7.09 -16.07
C ARG A 5 -0.98 7.16 -15.18
N ASN A 6 -2.11 6.63 -15.66
CA ASN A 6 -3.30 6.44 -14.83
C ASN A 6 -2.89 5.56 -13.64
N LYS A 7 -2.56 6.17 -12.52
CA LYS A 7 -2.18 5.45 -11.31
C LYS A 7 -3.41 4.72 -10.81
N LYS A 8 -3.33 3.40 -10.70
CA LYS A 8 -4.39 2.60 -10.07
C LYS A 8 -4.39 2.92 -8.57
N ILE A 9 -5.50 3.45 -8.06
CA ILE A 9 -5.68 3.75 -6.64
C ILE A 9 -6.57 2.67 -6.04
N VAL A 10 -6.10 2.06 -4.95
CA VAL A 10 -6.86 1.17 -4.08
C VAL A 10 -7.54 2.04 -3.03
N VAL A 11 -8.87 1.98 -2.99
CA VAL A 11 -9.68 2.74 -2.02
C VAL A 11 -10.14 1.80 -0.91
N ARG A 12 -9.91 2.19 0.35
CA ARG A 12 -10.39 1.49 1.54
C ARG A 12 -11.05 2.48 2.49
N THR A 13 -11.95 2.02 3.34
CA THR A 13 -12.36 2.85 4.49
C THR A 13 -11.30 2.80 5.59
N PHE A 14 -11.31 3.79 6.49
CA PHE A 14 -10.50 3.71 7.72
C PHE A 14 -10.86 2.47 8.55
N GLU A 15 -12.15 2.14 8.65
CA GLU A 15 -12.61 0.91 9.33
C GLU A 15 -12.03 -0.37 8.69
N GLU A 16 -11.98 -0.46 7.36
CA GLU A 16 -11.36 -1.59 6.68
C GLU A 16 -9.84 -1.64 6.89
N TYR A 17 -9.19 -0.49 7.01
CA TYR A 17 -7.77 -0.40 7.30
C TYR A 17 -7.48 -0.89 8.72
N ASP A 18 -8.24 -0.41 9.71
CA ASP A 18 -8.08 -0.80 11.12
C ASP A 18 -8.33 -2.30 11.30
N ASN A 19 -9.41 -2.83 10.72
CA ASN A 19 -9.70 -4.27 10.72
C ASN A 19 -8.55 -5.09 10.08
N LEU A 20 -7.90 -4.56 9.05
CA LEU A 20 -6.76 -5.22 8.42
C LEU A 20 -5.53 -5.24 9.36
N LEU A 21 -5.26 -4.15 10.07
CA LEU A 21 -4.19 -4.11 11.06
C LEU A 21 -4.42 -5.09 12.21
N GLU A 22 -5.67 -5.24 12.65
CA GLU A 22 -6.05 -6.26 13.63
C GLU A 22 -5.78 -7.67 13.11
N GLN A 23 -6.10 -7.96 11.85
CA GLN A 23 -5.82 -9.26 11.23
C GLN A 23 -4.32 -9.57 11.13
N PHE A 24 -3.47 -8.55 11.04
CA PHE A 24 -2.02 -8.76 11.06
C PHE A 24 -1.49 -9.18 12.43
N GLN A 25 -2.25 -8.96 13.51
CA GLN A 25 -1.84 -9.40 14.84
C GLN A 25 -1.72 -10.93 14.89
N GLY A 26 -0.53 -11.42 15.24
CA GLY A 26 -0.23 -12.85 15.30
C GLY A 26 0.23 -13.46 13.97
N ILE A 27 0.12 -12.73 12.86
CA ILE A 27 0.74 -13.13 11.59
C ILE A 27 2.23 -12.81 11.65
N LYS A 28 3.07 -13.80 11.29
CA LYS A 28 4.52 -13.62 11.13
C LYS A 28 4.93 -13.99 9.71
N ILE A 29 4.90 -13.00 8.82
CA ILE A 29 5.49 -13.13 7.50
C ILE A 29 6.98 -12.76 7.58
N ARG A 30 7.81 -13.45 6.80
CA ARG A 30 9.23 -13.10 6.66
C ARG A 30 9.36 -11.67 6.13
N GLU A 31 10.21 -10.88 6.78
CA GLU A 31 10.47 -9.52 6.31
C GLU A 31 11.01 -9.52 4.88
N TYR A 32 10.45 -8.63 4.06
CA TYR A 32 10.85 -8.42 2.68
C TYR A 32 11.07 -6.93 2.43
N TRP A 33 12.31 -6.54 2.17
CA TRP A 33 12.68 -5.15 1.92
C TRP A 33 12.87 -4.96 0.42
N PRO A 34 11.85 -4.49 -0.34
CA PRO A 34 11.91 -4.36 -1.79
C PRO A 34 13.04 -3.44 -2.25
N GLU A 35 13.55 -3.75 -3.43
CA GLU A 35 14.45 -2.89 -4.22
C GLU A 35 13.67 -2.10 -5.29
N GLU A 36 14.35 -1.26 -6.07
CA GLU A 36 13.67 -0.40 -7.06
C GLU A 36 12.91 -1.20 -8.12
N ASP A 37 13.48 -2.31 -8.59
CA ASP A 37 12.84 -3.19 -9.59
C ASP A 37 11.57 -3.86 -9.04
N ASP A 38 11.55 -4.19 -7.74
CA ASP A 38 10.35 -4.72 -7.08
C ASP A 38 9.25 -3.67 -7.04
N VAL A 39 9.59 -2.42 -6.72
CA VAL A 39 8.61 -1.32 -6.69
C VAL A 39 8.05 -1.07 -8.09
N ALA A 40 8.89 -1.15 -9.13
CA ALA A 40 8.44 -1.06 -10.52
C ALA A 40 7.50 -2.21 -10.91
N LEU A 41 7.68 -3.42 -10.37
CA LEU A 41 6.72 -4.52 -10.50
C LEU A 41 5.42 -4.22 -9.76
N PHE A 42 5.50 -3.69 -8.53
CA PHE A 42 4.31 -3.36 -7.75
C PHE A 42 3.45 -2.28 -8.40
N GLU A 43 4.06 -1.31 -9.08
CA GLU A 43 3.37 -0.24 -9.83
C GLU A 43 2.50 -0.77 -10.98
N GLN A 44 2.78 -1.96 -11.51
CA GLN A 44 2.00 -2.56 -12.60
C GLN A 44 0.63 -3.05 -12.13
N GLU A 45 0.56 -3.59 -10.90
CA GLU A 45 -0.66 -4.15 -10.31
C GLU A 45 -0.79 -3.82 -8.81
N PRO A 46 -0.94 -2.53 -8.42
CA PRO A 46 -0.98 -2.12 -7.02
C PRO A 46 -2.04 -2.84 -6.19
N GLU A 47 -3.18 -3.16 -6.79
CA GLU A 47 -4.28 -3.91 -6.19
C GLU A 47 -3.85 -5.25 -5.57
N LYS A 48 -2.81 -5.90 -6.11
CA LYS A 48 -2.28 -7.17 -5.59
C LYS A 48 -1.31 -6.97 -4.43
N TRP A 49 -0.63 -5.83 -4.39
CA TRP A 49 0.52 -5.60 -3.49
C TRP A 49 0.21 -4.71 -2.29
N VAL A 50 -0.81 -3.85 -2.38
CA VAL A 50 -1.12 -2.87 -1.31
C VAL A 50 -1.28 -3.53 0.05
N THR A 51 -2.02 -4.64 0.19
CA THR A 51 -2.21 -5.32 1.48
C THR A 51 -0.88 -5.80 2.08
N PHE A 52 -0.02 -6.41 1.26
CA PHE A 52 1.30 -6.87 1.69
C PHE A 52 2.20 -5.71 2.10
N LEU A 53 2.16 -4.61 1.34
CA LEU A 53 2.97 -3.43 1.61
C LEU A 53 2.49 -2.66 2.85
N ILE A 54 1.19 -2.68 3.16
CA ILE A 54 0.67 -2.19 4.45
C ILE A 54 1.27 -3.04 5.58
N TYR A 55 1.23 -4.37 5.49
CA TYR A 55 1.85 -5.24 6.51
C TYR A 55 3.33 -4.91 6.71
N MET A 56 4.10 -4.79 5.62
CA MET A 56 5.51 -4.46 5.69
C MET A 56 5.78 -3.07 6.29
N SER A 57 4.89 -2.10 6.05
CA SER A 57 5.01 -0.75 6.60
C SER A 57 4.69 -0.68 8.10
N GLU A 58 3.64 -1.38 8.53
CA GLU A 58 3.05 -1.24 9.87
C GLU A 58 3.63 -2.25 10.88
N VAL A 59 4.07 -3.42 10.41
CA VAL A 59 4.43 -4.55 11.29
C VAL A 59 5.92 -4.84 11.29
N ALA A 60 6.57 -4.79 10.12
CA ALA A 60 7.99 -5.13 10.02
C ALA A 60 8.88 -4.04 10.60
N LYS A 61 10.00 -4.43 11.22
CA LYS A 61 10.91 -3.49 11.88
C LYS A 61 12.23 -3.43 11.12
N PRO A 62 12.52 -2.36 10.36
CA PRO A 62 13.79 -2.25 9.67
C PRO A 62 14.93 -2.25 10.70
N ASN A 63 15.95 -3.07 10.46
CA ASN A 63 17.07 -3.25 11.39
C ASN A 63 18.39 -2.67 10.86
N ASN A 64 18.37 -2.06 9.67
CA ASN A 64 19.53 -1.46 9.04
C ASN A 64 19.10 -0.37 8.04
N ARG A 65 20.08 0.45 7.61
CA ARG A 65 19.85 1.58 6.71
C ARG A 65 19.26 1.21 5.34
N LYS A 66 19.59 0.02 4.81
CA LYS A 66 19.00 -0.47 3.54
C LYS A 66 17.51 -0.78 3.74
N ALA A 67 17.15 -1.40 4.86
CA ALA A 67 15.75 -1.67 5.21
C ALA A 67 14.97 -0.37 5.47
N GLU A 68 15.56 0.64 6.12
CA GLU A 68 14.94 1.96 6.28
C GLU A 68 14.67 2.65 4.95
N TYR A 69 15.64 2.60 4.02
CA TYR A 69 15.45 3.13 2.67
C TYR A 69 14.31 2.40 1.95
N SER A 70 14.27 1.07 2.04
CA SER A 70 13.21 0.26 1.46
C SER A 70 11.83 0.61 2.04
N LEU A 71 11.73 0.77 3.36
CA LEU A 71 10.50 1.25 4.01
C LEU A 71 10.06 2.62 3.48
N SER A 72 11.00 3.53 3.20
CA SER A 72 10.67 4.82 2.59
C SER A 72 10.05 4.68 1.18
N MET A 73 10.50 3.69 0.39
CA MET A 73 9.94 3.37 -0.92
C MET A 73 8.54 2.76 -0.79
N ILE A 74 8.35 1.82 0.15
CA ILE A 74 7.04 1.26 0.48
C ILE A 74 6.06 2.37 0.84
N ASN A 75 6.45 3.27 1.74
CA ASN A 75 5.58 4.36 2.19
C ASN A 75 5.28 5.34 1.06
N ARG A 76 6.21 5.56 0.12
CA ARG A 76 5.94 6.33 -1.10
C ARG A 76 4.90 5.63 -1.97
N PHE A 77 5.06 4.34 -2.22
CA PHE A 77 4.11 3.55 -2.99
C PHE A 77 2.71 3.61 -2.38
N LEU A 78 2.57 3.37 -1.06
CA LEU A 78 1.28 3.43 -0.37
C LEU A 78 0.65 4.82 -0.48
N ARG A 79 1.40 5.92 -0.30
CA ARG A 79 0.85 7.27 -0.49
C ARG A 79 0.31 7.53 -1.90
N GLU A 80 0.88 6.87 -2.91
CA GLU A 80 0.50 7.07 -4.31
C GLU A 80 -0.65 6.15 -4.76
N HIS A 81 -0.84 5.02 -4.06
CA HIS A 81 -1.74 3.95 -4.49
C HIS A 81 -2.80 3.55 -3.47
N LEU A 82 -2.76 4.03 -2.23
CA LEU A 82 -3.78 3.79 -1.21
C LEU A 82 -4.49 5.09 -0.87
N CYS A 83 -5.81 5.09 -0.97
CA CYS A 83 -6.68 6.18 -0.53
C CYS A 83 -7.63 5.65 0.56
N LEU A 84 -7.62 6.33 1.71
CA LEU A 84 -8.52 6.03 2.82
C LEU A 84 -9.68 7.04 2.84
N VAL A 85 -10.88 6.55 3.10
CA VAL A 85 -12.12 7.35 3.15
C VAL A 85 -12.95 7.02 4.40
N ASP A 86 -13.88 7.90 4.76
CA ASP A 86 -14.63 7.77 6.02
C ASP A 86 -15.76 6.74 5.94
N SER A 87 -16.29 6.47 4.75
CA SER A 87 -17.45 5.58 4.60
C SER A 87 -17.48 4.79 3.31
N GLU A 88 -18.21 3.67 3.35
CA GLU A 88 -18.52 2.86 2.16
C GLU A 88 -19.22 3.65 1.05
N LYS A 89 -19.99 4.68 1.43
CA LYS A 89 -20.65 5.57 0.46
C LYS A 89 -19.62 6.39 -0.33
N GLU A 90 -18.62 6.94 0.35
CA GLU A 90 -17.54 7.70 -0.28
C GLU A 90 -16.66 6.80 -1.14
N LYS A 91 -16.32 5.60 -0.63
CA LYS A 91 -15.57 4.59 -1.38
C LYS A 91 -16.26 4.26 -2.71
N LYS A 92 -17.54 3.92 -2.68
CA LYS A 92 -18.34 3.62 -3.89
C LYS A 92 -18.41 4.80 -4.84
N LYS A 93 -18.58 6.02 -4.33
CA LYS A 93 -18.60 7.25 -5.14
C LYS A 93 -17.25 7.48 -5.83
N LEU A 94 -16.15 7.31 -5.11
CA LEU A 94 -14.80 7.53 -5.64
C LEU A 94 -14.46 6.48 -6.71
N ILE A 95 -14.70 5.20 -6.43
CA ILE A 95 -14.48 4.11 -7.40
C ILE A 95 -15.28 4.35 -8.68
N LYS A 96 -16.55 4.76 -8.57
CA LYS A 96 -17.39 5.08 -9.73
C LYS A 96 -16.84 6.25 -10.57
N ASN A 97 -16.23 7.25 -9.93
CA ASN A 97 -15.66 8.40 -10.62
C ASN A 97 -14.30 8.11 -11.28
N MET A 98 -13.65 7.02 -10.89
CA MET A 98 -12.37 6.56 -11.43
C MET A 98 -12.51 5.59 -12.62
N GLN A 99 -13.72 5.06 -12.85
CA GLN A 99 -14.06 4.21 -13.99
C GLN A 99 -14.51 5.05 -15.18
#